data_AF-A0A377TKD1-F1
#
_entry.id   AF-A0A377TKD1-F1
#
_cell.length_a   1.000
_cell.length_b   1.000
_cell.length_c   1.000
_cell.angle_alpha   90.00
_cell.angle_beta   90.00
_cell.angle_gamma   90.00
#
_symmetry.space_group_name_H-M   'P 1'
#
loop_
_entity.id
_entity.type
_entity.pdbx_description
1 polymer ?
#
loop_
_entity_poly.entity_id
_entity_poly.type
_entity_poly.pdbx_seq_one_letter_code
_entity_poly.pdbx_strand_id
1 'polypeptide(L)'
;MLDWKTQRTDAAAGVGLENWQVGAGKFDIALIREDVDDYDRSLSNKQQINTNTLDVRYKEIPLWDKASLMVSGRYVAANQSSSEKYKRGQ
;
A
#
# COMPACT_ATOMS: atom_id res chain seq x y z
N MET A 1 -19.94 17.39 5.93
CA MET A 1 -18.68 16.67 6.18
C MET A 1 -18.19 16.12 4.85
N LEU A 2 -16.92 16.33 4.50
CA LEU A 2 -16.31 15.79 3.28
C LEU A 2 -16.06 14.29 3.47
N ASP A 3 -16.56 13.46 2.55
CA ASP A 3 -16.21 12.04 2.46
C ASP A 3 -14.80 11.90 1.83
N TRP A 4 -13.82 12.53 2.48
CA TRP A 4 -12.43 12.47 2.08
C TRP A 4 -11.68 11.52 3.01
N LYS A 5 -11.02 10.52 2.44
CA LYS A 5 -10.11 9.62 3.14
C LYS A 5 -8.68 10.02 2.82
N THR A 6 -7.93 10.47 3.84
CA THR A 6 -6.49 10.79 3.73
C THR A 6 -5.64 9.54 3.51
N GLN A 7 -6.10 8.39 4.01
CA GLN A 7 -5.49 7.09 3.79
C GLN A 7 -6.51 6.18 3.12
N ARG A 8 -6.26 5.87 1.85
CA ARG A 8 -6.98 4.80 1.14
C ARG A 8 -6.19 3.52 1.31
N THR A 9 -6.87 2.46 1.67
CA THR A 9 -6.44 1.09 1.43
C THR A 9 -7.53 0.53 0.56
N ASP A 10 -7.26 0.33 -0.73
CA ASP A 10 -8.26 -0.30 -1.58
C ASP A 10 -8.45 -1.72 -1.05
N ALA A 11 -9.68 -2.23 -1.10
CA ALA A 11 -10.00 -3.54 -0.55
C ALA A 11 -9.21 -4.61 -1.32
N ALA A 12 -8.12 -5.05 -0.71
CA ALA A 12 -7.10 -5.88 -1.33
C ALA A 12 -6.78 -7.10 -0.48
N ALA A 13 -6.33 -8.16 -1.14
CA ALA A 13 -5.82 -9.33 -0.44
C ALA A 13 -4.46 -8.96 0.17
N GLY A 14 -4.27 -9.23 1.47
CA GLY A 14 -3.03 -8.88 2.14
C GLY A 14 -2.77 -9.72 3.37
N VAL A 15 -1.50 -9.75 3.78
CA VAL A 15 -1.03 -10.37 5.02
C VAL A 15 -0.16 -9.36 5.76
N GLY A 16 -0.24 -9.36 7.09
CA GLY A 16 0.52 -8.41 7.90
C GLY A 16 0.60 -8.78 9.36
N LEU A 17 1.51 -8.12 10.05
CA LEU A 17 1.65 -8.11 11.50
C LEU A 17 1.23 -6.73 12.00
N GLU A 18 0.37 -6.71 13.02
CA GLU A 18 -0.18 -5.48 13.57
C GLU A 18 0.06 -5.39 15.08
N ASN A 19 0.16 -4.17 15.58
CA ASN A 19 0.31 -3.84 17.00
C ASN A 19 1.54 -4.48 17.65
N TRP A 20 2.62 -4.68 16.87
CA TRP A 20 3.86 -5.20 17.43
C TRP A 20 4.47 -4.13 18.34
N GLN A 21 4.56 -4.40 19.64
CA GLN A 21 5.21 -3.50 20.59
C GLN A 21 6.70 -3.36 20.25
N VAL A 22 7.12 -2.17 19.86
CA VAL A 22 8.52 -1.85 19.53
C VAL A 22 8.88 -0.54 20.23
N GLY A 23 9.70 -0.63 21.27
CA GLY A 23 10.10 0.54 22.06
C GLY A 23 8.90 1.28 22.66
N ALA A 24 8.84 2.58 22.41
CA ALA A 24 7.82 3.48 22.96
C ALA A 24 6.49 3.48 22.17
N GLY A 25 6.38 2.73 21.07
CA GLY A 25 5.18 2.70 20.23
C GLY A 25 4.87 1.31 19.70
N LYS A 26 3.98 1.26 18.70
CA LYS A 26 3.55 0.05 18.01
C LYS A 26 3.92 0.09 16.55
N PHE A 27 4.41 -1.02 16.03
CA PHE A 27 4.78 -1.19 14.64
C PHE A 27 3.78 -2.11 13.94
N ASP A 28 3.33 -1.68 12.76
CA ASP A 28 2.54 -2.48 11.84
C ASP A 28 3.31 -2.62 10.53
N ILE A 29 3.25 -3.80 9.94
CA ILE A 29 3.78 -4.07 8.60
C ILE A 29 2.81 -4.97 7.85
N ALA A 30 2.46 -4.59 6.63
CA ALA A 30 1.57 -5.34 5.78
C ALA A 30 2.10 -5.39 4.34
N LEU A 31 1.92 -6.55 3.71
CA LEU A 31 2.06 -6.73 2.29
C LEU A 31 0.66 -6.93 1.70
N ILE A 32 0.30 -6.05 0.80
CA ILE A 32 -1.04 -5.94 0.23
C ILE A 32 -0.90 -6.08 -1.29
N ARG A 33 -1.81 -6.81 -1.94
CA ARG A 33 -1.91 -6.87 -3.38
C ARG A 33 -3.21 -6.23 -3.84
N GLU A 34 -3.07 -5.18 -4.63
CA GLU A 34 -4.17 -4.47 -5.28
C GLU A 34 -4.13 -4.80 -6.78
N ASP A 35 -5.28 -5.22 -7.33
CA ASP A 35 -5.42 -5.32 -8.78
C ASP A 35 -5.89 -3.95 -9.28
N VAL A 36 -4.99 -3.22 -9.93
CA VAL A 36 -5.27 -1.87 -10.45
C VAL A 36 -5.62 -1.99 -11.93
N ASP A 37 -6.82 -1.55 -12.30
CA ASP A 37 -7.21 -1.41 -13.70
C ASP A 37 -6.51 -0.17 -14.28
N ASP A 38 -5.42 -0.37 -15.04
CA ASP A 38 -4.78 0.71 -15.80
C ASP A 38 -5.59 0.92 -17.09
N TYR A 39 -6.15 2.13 -17.24
CA TYR A 39 -6.85 2.56 -18.45
C TYR A 39 -5.86 3.29 -19.35
N ASP A 40 -5.64 2.76 -20.55
CA ASP A 40 -4.87 3.47 -21.57
C ASP A 40 -5.49 4.85 -21.85
N ARG A 41 -4.68 5.87 -22.14
CA ARG A 41 -5.13 7.26 -22.39
C ARG A 41 -6.11 7.38 -23.56
N SER A 42 -6.26 6.32 -24.35
CA SER A 42 -7.22 6.21 -25.45
C SER A 42 -8.57 5.57 -25.05
N LEU A 43 -8.78 5.22 -23.77
CA LEU A 43 -10.00 4.58 -23.23
C LEU A 43 -10.42 3.25 -23.92
N SER A 44 -9.54 2.64 -24.73
CA SER A 44 -9.90 1.49 -25.58
C SER A 44 -9.37 0.15 -25.07
N ASN A 45 -8.34 0.13 -24.21
CA ASN A 45 -7.74 -1.08 -23.69
C ASN A 45 -7.63 -1.02 -22.16
N LYS A 46 -8.06 -2.09 -21.50
CA LYS A 46 -7.90 -2.31 -20.06
C LYS A 46 -6.74 -3.26 -19.85
N GLN A 47 -5.72 -2.83 -19.13
CA GLN A 47 -4.65 -3.72 -18.69
C GLN A 47 -4.75 -3.83 -17.16
N GLN A 48 -5.06 -5.01 -16.67
CA GLN A 48 -5.03 -5.27 -15.23
C GLN A 48 -3.57 -5.40 -14.81
N ILE A 49 -3.07 -4.40 -14.10
CA ILE A 49 -1.72 -4.42 -13.55
C ILE A 49 -1.85 -4.77 -12.07
N ASN A 50 -1.34 -5.95 -11.72
CA ASN A 50 -1.23 -6.34 -10.31
C ASN A 50 -0.19 -5.46 -9.64
N THR A 51 -0.53 -4.85 -8.51
CA THR A 51 0.37 -3.99 -7.76
C THR A 51 0.57 -4.56 -6.37
N ASN A 52 1.82 -4.71 -5.96
CA ASN A 52 2.15 -5.09 -4.58
C ASN A 52 2.53 -3.83 -3.80
N THR A 53 1.87 -3.65 -2.66
CA THR A 53 2.03 -2.52 -1.75
C THR A 53 2.62 -3.03 -0.44
N LEU A 54 3.80 -2.52 -0.09
CA LEU A 54 4.39 -2.66 1.24
C LEU A 54 3.98 -1.44 2.07
N ASP A 55 3.23 -1.68 3.14
CA ASP A 55 2.75 -0.65 4.06
C ASP A 55 3.42 -0.86 5.43
N VAL A 56 4.08 0.19 5.94
CA VAL A 56 4.73 0.20 7.25
C VAL A 56 4.23 1.38 8.05
N ARG A 57 3.90 1.15 9.32
CA ARG A 57 3.40 2.18 10.23
C ARG A 57 4.05 2.04 11.60
N TYR A 58 4.55 3.15 12.13
CA TYR A 58 4.98 3.26 13.52
C TYR A 58 4.09 4.28 14.23
N LYS A 59 3.25 3.80 15.15
CA LYS A 59 2.13 4.54 15.73
C LYS A 59 2.18 4.55 17.25
N GLU A 60 1.36 5.40 17.85
CA GLU A 60 1.23 5.56 19.31
C GLU A 60 2.53 5.98 20.00
N ILE A 61 3.43 6.69 19.30
CA ILE A 61 4.67 7.18 19.89
C ILE A 61 4.32 8.41 20.76
N PRO A 62 4.54 8.39 22.08
CA PRO A 62 4.18 9.52 22.94
C PRO A 62 5.10 10.71 22.66
N LEU A 63 4.52 11.89 22.44
CA LEU A 63 5.27 13.14 22.29
C LEU A 63 5.23 14.00 23.57
N TRP A 64 4.04 14.21 24.13
CA TRP A 64 3.77 14.88 25.41
C TRP A 64 2.36 14.49 25.89
N ASP A 65 1.87 15.08 26.99
CA ASP A 65 0.57 14.73 27.55
C ASP A 65 -0.54 14.80 26.48
N LYS A 66 -1.19 13.66 26.24
CA LYS A 66 -2.28 13.45 25.26
C LYS A 66 -1.92 13.66 23.79
N ALA A 67 -0.64 13.71 23.43
CA ALA A 67 -0.19 13.79 22.04
C ALA A 67 0.64 12.56 21.65
N SER A 68 0.27 11.95 20.53
CA SER A 68 1.00 10.84 19.93
C SER A 68 1.35 11.11 18.47
N LEU A 69 2.47 10.55 18.04
CA LEU A 69 2.94 10.59 16.66
C LEU A 69 2.66 9.25 15.98
N MET A 70 2.27 9.35 14.71
CA MET A 70 2.27 8.24 13.76
C MET A 70 3.12 8.62 12.56
N VAL A 71 4.03 7.73 12.19
CA VAL A 71 4.80 7.81 10.95
C VAL A 71 4.40 6.62 10.09
N SER A 72 3.98 6.89 8.87
CA SER A 72 3.56 5.86 7.90
C SER A 72 4.36 5.98 6.62
N GLY A 73 4.83 4.85 6.10
CA GLY A 73 5.48 4.73 4.81
C GLY A 73 4.74 3.71 3.96
N ARG A 74 4.54 4.04 2.68
CA ARG A 74 3.96 3.11 1.71
C ARG A 74 4.84 3.06 0.48
N TYR A 75 5.22 1.86 0.08
CA TYR A 75 5.94 1.61 -1.16
C TYR A 75 5.08 0.73 -2.07
N VAL A 76 4.83 1.21 -3.28
CA VAL A 76 3.92 0.59 -4.23
C VAL A 76 4.73 0.20 -5.47
N ALA A 77 4.71 -1.08 -5.82
CA ALA A 77 5.43 -1.61 -6.97
C ALA A 77 4.50 -2.37 -7.90
N ALA A 78 4.48 -1.99 -9.18
CA ALA A 78 3.78 -2.73 -10.22
C ALA A 78 4.45 -4.10 -10.43
N ASN A 79 3.66 -5.17 -10.29
CA ASN A 79 4.06 -6.53 -10.60
C ASN A 79 3.54 -6.90 -11.98
N GLN A 80 4.29 -6.52 -13.01
CA GLN A 80 4.08 -7.01 -14.37
C GLN A 80 4.32 -8.51 -14.39
N SER A 81 3.31 -9.28 -14.77
CA SER A 81 3.41 -10.72 -14.94
C SER A 81 4.61 -11.04 -15.84
N SER A 82 5.40 -12.05 -15.50
CA SER A 82 6.55 -12.53 -16.26
C SER A 82 6.25 -12.78 -17.75
N SER A 83 4.98 -12.98 -18.11
CA SER A 83 4.50 -13.10 -19.50
C SER A 83 4.66 -11.83 -20.35
N GLU A 84 4.79 -10.65 -19.75
CA GLU A 84 4.99 -9.38 -20.47
C GLU A 84 6.47 -9.06 -20.70
N LYS A 85 7.36 -9.52 -19.79
CA LYS A 85 8.81 -9.38 -19.97
C LYS A 85 9.33 -10.22 -21.13
N TYR A 86 8.67 -11.32 -21.48
CA TYR A 86 9.08 -12.19 -22.60
C TYR A 86 8.79 -11.60 -23.98
N LYS A 87 7.81 -10.67 -24.12
CA LYS A 87 7.43 -10.09 -25.43
C LYS A 87 8.15 -8.80 -25.81
N ARG A 88 8.96 -8.21 -24.92
CA ARG A 88 9.68 -6.95 -25.16
C ARG A 88 11.15 -7.14 -25.53
N GLY A 89 11.60 -8.39 -25.62
CA GLY A 89 12.98 -8.79 -25.94
C GLY A 89 13.14 -9.52 -27.28
N GLN A 90 12.18 -9.39 -28.21
CA GLN A 90 12.34 -9.76 -29.63
C GLN A 90 12.17 -8.53 -30.51
#